data_AF-A0A1H7WWH4-F1
#
_entry.id   AF-A0A1H7WWH4-F1
#
_cell.length_a   1.000
_cell.length_b   1.000
_cell.length_c   1.000
_cell.angle_alpha   90.00
_cell.angle_beta   90.00
_cell.angle_gamma   90.00
#
_symmetry.space_group_name_H-M   'P 1'
#
loop_
_entity.id
_entity.type
_entity.pdbx_description
1 polymer ?
#
loop_
_entity_poly.entity_id
_entity_poly.type
_entity_poly.pdbx_seq_one_letter_code
_entity_poly.pdbx_strand_id
1 'polypeptide(L)' 'MSECLIRYDGVPSYSVSIMEFKHEHVIHETQYFADAFGAPEWRTKLAEPMPGRTITRA' A
#
# COMPACT_ATOMS: atom_id res chain seq x y z
N MET A 1 8.57 -3.89 10.19
CA MET A 1 7.67 -3.77 9.03
C MET A 1 7.48 -2.30 8.75
N SER A 2 7.58 -1.91 7.48
CA SER A 2 7.41 -0.53 7.03
C SER A 2 6.35 -0.47 5.94
N GLU A 3 5.51 0.55 5.97
CA GLU A 3 4.52 0.85 4.93
C GLU A 3 4.87 2.21 4.31
N CYS A 4 4.90 2.29 2.98
CA CYS A 4 5.23 3.52 2.28
C CYS A 4 4.45 3.65 0.96
N LEU A 5 4.12 4.89 0.59
CA LEU A 5 3.61 5.25 -0.72
C LEU A 5 4.78 5.74 -1.59
N ILE A 6 5.16 4.95 -2.59
CA ILE A 6 6.22 5.31 -3.53
C ILE A 6 5.58 5.89 -4.78
N ARG A 7 6.16 6.94 -5.35
CA ARG A 7 5.66 7.55 -6.59
C ARG A 7 6.77 7.53 -7.63
N TYR A 8 6.48 6.91 -8.77
CA TYR A 8 7.32 6.98 -9.97
C TYR A 8 6.50 7.65 -11.06
N ASP A 9 7.05 8.71 -11.68
CA ASP A 9 6.38 9.50 -12.73
C ASP A 9 4.96 9.97 -12.36
N GLY A 10 4.72 10.21 -11.07
CA GLY A 10 3.41 10.61 -10.53
C GLY A 10 2.45 9.46 -10.24
N VAL A 11 2.75 8.22 -10.67
CA VAL A 11 1.94 7.03 -10.41
C VAL A 11 2.25 6.47 -9.01
N PRO A 12 1.26 6.37 -8.11
CA PRO A 12 1.46 5.83 -6.76
C PRO A 12 1.50 4.29 -6.76
N SER A 13 2.50 3.73 -6.07
CA SER A 13 2.59 2.33 -5.69
C SER A 13 2.53 2.21 -4.17
N TYR A 14 1.56 1.44 -3.67
CA TYR A 14 1.49 1.11 -2.25
C TYR A 14 2.48 -0.01 -1.97
N SER A 15 3.40 0.24 -1.04
CA SER A 15 4.47 -0.69 -0.70
C SER A 15 4.40 -1.13 0.75
N VAL A 16 4.63 -2.42 0.98
CA VAL A 16 4.81 -3.01 2.30
C VAL A 16 6.12 -3.76 2.31
N SER A 17 6.97 -3.44 3.28
CA SER A 17 8.25 -4.11 3.52
C SER A 17 8.21 -4.91 4.82
N ILE A 18 8.47 -6.21 4.69
CA ILE A 18 8.63 -7.13 5.80
C ILE A 18 10.11 -7.47 5.90
N MET A 19 10.73 -7.08 7.01
CA MET A 19 12.16 -7.23 7.27
C MET A 19 12.39 -8.17 8.46
N GLU A 20 13.32 -9.11 8.29
CA GLU A 20 13.87 -9.95 9.34
C GLU A 20 15.19 -9.37 9.82
N PHE A 21 15.36 -9.25 11.14
CA PHE A 21 16.55 -8.66 11.75
C PHE A 21 17.37 -9.69 12.52
N LYS A 22 18.69 -9.56 12.48
CA LYS A 22 19.64 -10.28 13.35
C LYS A 22 20.76 -9.32 13.76
N HIS A 23 21.02 -9.23 15.06
CA HIS A 23 21.98 -8.27 15.62
C HIS A 23 21.75 -6.85 15.11
N GLU A 24 20.49 -6.39 15.11
CA GLU A 24 20.09 -5.06 14.66
C GLU A 24 20.29 -4.79 13.15
N HIS A 25 20.71 -5.78 12.36
CA HIS A 25 20.82 -5.70 10.90
C HIS A 25 19.70 -6.46 10.20
N VAL A 26 19.17 -5.90 9.12
CA VAL A 26 18.24 -6.61 8.23
C VAL A 26 19.00 -7.74 7.52
N ILE A 27 18.54 -8.97 7.69
CA ILE A 27 19.13 -10.17 7.05
C ILE A 27 18.28 -10.71 5.90
N HIS A 28 16.98 -10.39 5.89
CA HIS A 28 16.07 -10.73 4.83
C HIS A 28 14.98 -9.67 4.74
N GLU A 29 14.61 -9.29 3.53
CA GLU A 29 13.51 -8.35 3.29
C GLU A 29 12.68 -8.87 2.12
N THR A 30 11.36 -8.96 2.33
CA THR A 30 10.39 -9.16 1.26
C THR A 30 9.55 -7.90 1.12
N GLN A 31 9.55 -7.34 -0.08
CA GLN A 31 8.76 -6.15 -0.42
C GLN A 31 7.61 -6.53 -1.35
N TYR A 32 6.42 -5.99 -1.04
CA TYR A 32 5.23 -6.10 -1.87
C TYR A 32 4.88 -4.73 -2.43
N PHE A 33 4.51 -4.69 -3.71
CA PHE A 33 4.08 -3.49 -4.41
C PHE A 33 2.71 -3.75 -5.03
N ALA A 34 1.78 -2.82 -4.84
CA ALA A 34 0.43 -2.93 -5.37
C ALA A 34 -0.05 -1.59 -5.93
N ASP A 35 -0.76 -1.68 -7.04
CA ASP A 35 -1.47 -0.55 -7.63
C ASP A 35 -2.69 -0.17 -6.80
N ALA A 36 -3.09 1.10 -6.92
CA ALA A 36 -4.34 1.56 -6.34
C ALA A 36 -5.54 0.91 -7.08
N PHE A 37 -6.58 0.52 -6.34
CA PHE A 37 -7.83 0.02 -6.93
C PHE A 37 -9.05 0.67 -6.30
N GLY A 38 -10.02 1.03 -7.14
CA GLY A 38 -11.29 1.61 -6.69
C GLY A 38 -12.09 0.64 -5.82
N ALA A 39 -12.79 1.18 -4.82
CA ALA A 39 -13.70 0.37 -4.02
C ALA A 39 -14.86 -0.16 -4.88
N PRO A 40 -15.19 -1.47 -4.84
CA PRO A 40 -16.29 -2.02 -5.63
C PRO A 40 -17.66 -1.51 -5.14
N GLU A 41 -18.57 -1.24 -6.06
CA GLU A 41 -19.86 -0.58 -5.77
C GLU A 41 -20.78 -1.38 -4.82
N TRP A 42 -20.69 -2.71 -4.85
CA TRP A 42 -21.56 -3.58 -4.05
C TRP A 42 -21.37 -3.37 -2.53
N ARG A 43 -20.20 -2.89 -2.08
CA ARG A 43 -19.89 -2.69 -0.66
C ARG A 43 -20.08 -1.24 -0.19
N THR A 44 -20.61 -0.34 -1.02
CA THR A 44 -20.77 1.08 -0.67
C THR A 44 -21.58 1.32 0.61
N LYS A 45 -22.55 0.44 0.92
CA LYS A 45 -23.35 0.53 2.16
C LYS A 45 -22.65 -0.03 3.41
N LEU A 46 -21.50 -0.68 3.25
CA LEU A 46 -20.81 -1.42 4.31
C LEU A 46 -19.45 -0.81 4.69
N ALA A 47 -18.99 0.19 3.94
CA ALA A 47 -17.69 0.80 4.16
C ALA A 47 -17.70 2.28 3.76
N GLU A 48 -16.90 3.07 4.47
CA GLU A 48 -16.72 4.48 4.18
C GLU A 48 -15.34 4.72 3.53
N PRO A 49 -15.22 5.70 2.62
CA PRO A 49 -13.92 6.11 2.08
C PRO A 49 -13.00 6.62 3.20
N MET A 50 -11.72 6.23 3.15
CA MET A 50 -10.74 6.75 4.11
C MET A 50 -10.42 8.23 3.81
N PRO A 51 -10.42 9.11 4.82
CA PRO A 51 -10.02 10.51 4.65
C PRO A 51 -8.61 10.64 4.05
N GLY A 52 -8.42 11.60 3.15
CA GLY A 52 -7.11 11.91 2.56
C GLY A 52 -6.60 10.91 1.51
N ARG A 53 -7.39 9.89 1.14
CA ARG A 53 -7.04 8.92 0.10
C ARG A 53 -8.06 8.98 -1.05
N THR A 54 -7.68 9.67 -2.13
CA THR A 54 -8.45 9.64 -3.38
C THR A 54 -7.92 8.50 -4.25
N ILE A 55 -8.63 7.38 -4.29
CA ILE A 55 -8.32 6.26 -5.19
C ILE A 55 -9.30 6.31 -6.34
N THR A 56 -8.81 6.66 -7.52
CA THR A 56 -9.62 6.68 -8.74
C THR A 56 -9.97 5.24 -9.11
N ARG A 57 -11.22 5.02 -9.53
CA ARG A 57 -11.61 3.74 -10.15
C ARG A 57 -10.81 3.61 -11.45
N ALA A 58 -10.16 2.46 -11.66
CA ALA A 58 -9.64 2.09 -12.96
C ALA A 58 -10.79 2.01 -13.99
#